data_AF-A0A1B6JGA9-F1
#
_entry.id   AF-A0A1B6JGA9-F1
#
_cell.length_a   1.000
_cell.length_b   1.000
_cell.length_c   1.000
_cell.angle_alpha   90.00
_cell.angle_beta   90.00
_cell.angle_gamma   90.00
#
_symmetry.space_group_name_H-M   'P 1'
#
loop_
_entity.id
_entity.type
_entity.pdbx_description
1 polymer ?
#
loop_
_entity_poly.entity_id
_entity_poly.type
_entity_poly.pdbx_seq_one_letter_code
_entity_poly.pdbx_strand_id
1 'polypeptide(L)'
;GTTLRVGKEEYKLVDKEIVLILADHHSPVPELHSCPIELIIDHHVLGERSLAASRIYADIAVGSCATLVSKYVGHTLFHSRFKKDPLFEPKAFCRGVAGMLMVPIVVDTKNFKKVTSHFDRGEFNKLKKLAKVKRGKVNKMRREIKRARMNDEELETEIIIQK
;
A
#
# COMPACT_ATOMS: atom_id res chain seq x y z
N GLY A 1 -25.34 10.65 -8.56
CA GLY A 1 -24.63 9.36 -8.57
C GLY A 1 -23.18 9.63 -8.90
N THR A 2 -22.25 8.95 -8.23
CA THR A 2 -20.80 9.13 -8.42
C THR A 2 -20.37 8.55 -9.76
N THR A 3 -19.51 9.25 -10.48
CA THR A 3 -19.04 8.86 -11.82
C THR A 3 -17.52 8.68 -11.78
N LEU A 4 -17.01 7.57 -12.31
CA LEU A 4 -15.59 7.32 -12.52
C LEU A 4 -15.24 7.63 -13.96
N ARG A 5 -14.20 8.44 -14.17
CA ARG A 5 -13.80 8.87 -15.51
C ARG A 5 -12.48 8.22 -15.90
N VAL A 6 -12.49 7.47 -17.02
CA VAL A 6 -11.30 6.78 -17.56
C VAL A 6 -11.05 7.34 -18.96
N GLY A 7 -10.13 8.30 -19.06
CA GLY A 7 -9.91 9.04 -20.31
C GLY A 7 -11.09 9.93 -20.70
N LYS A 8 -11.74 9.61 -21.83
CA LYS A 8 -12.94 10.32 -22.34
C LYS A 8 -14.25 9.67 -21.94
N GLU A 9 -14.21 8.51 -21.30
CA GLU A 9 -15.40 7.75 -20.94
C GLU A 9 -15.79 7.99 -19.48
N GLU A 10 -17.10 8.09 -19.26
CA GLU A 10 -17.71 8.27 -17.95
C GLU A 10 -18.53 7.03 -17.59
N TYR A 11 -18.24 6.47 -16.42
CA TYR A 11 -18.91 5.29 -15.88
C TYR A 11 -19.61 5.68 -14.59
N LYS A 12 -20.93 5.56 -14.52
CA LYS A 12 -21.60 5.73 -13.23
C LYS A 12 -21.24 4.53 -12.35
N LEU A 13 -20.82 4.78 -11.11
CA LEU A 13 -20.49 3.71 -10.16
C LEU A 13 -21.68 2.77 -9.93
N VAL A 14 -22.91 3.29 -10.03
CA VAL A 14 -24.14 2.51 -9.88
C VAL A 14 -24.38 1.49 -11.00
N ASP A 15 -23.69 1.63 -12.14
CA ASP A 15 -23.84 0.72 -13.30
C ASP A 15 -22.83 -0.44 -13.25
N LYS A 16 -22.05 -0.56 -12.17
CA LYS A 16 -21.02 -1.59 -11.98
C LYS A 16 -21.15 -2.23 -10.60
N GLU A 17 -20.95 -3.54 -10.55
CA GLU A 17 -20.76 -4.23 -9.27
C GLU A 17 -19.33 -3.94 -8.78
N ILE A 18 -19.21 -3.08 -7.78
CA ILE A 18 -17.93 -2.65 -7.23
C ILE A 18 -17.67 -3.41 -5.93
N VAL A 19 -16.50 -4.05 -5.87
CA VAL A 19 -16.04 -4.76 -4.69
C VAL A 19 -14.78 -4.07 -4.18
N LEU A 20 -14.72 -3.80 -2.87
CA LEU A 20 -13.65 -3.01 -2.28
C LEU A 20 -12.55 -3.89 -1.69
N ILE A 21 -11.30 -3.50 -1.98
CA ILE A 21 -10.11 -3.96 -1.27
C ILE A 21 -9.48 -2.73 -0.62
N LEU A 22 -9.48 -2.68 0.71
CA LEU A 22 -8.96 -1.55 1.47
C LEU A 22 -7.57 -1.90 2.01
N ALA A 23 -6.64 -0.96 1.88
CA ALA A 23 -5.28 -1.08 2.40
C ALA A 23 -4.92 0.17 3.19
N ASP A 24 -4.36 -0.01 4.39
CA ASP A 24 -3.94 1.07 5.31
C ASP A 24 -5.10 1.84 5.97
N HIS A 25 -6.33 1.39 5.73
CA HIS A 25 -7.56 1.88 6.33
C HIS A 25 -8.64 0.79 6.28
N HIS A 26 -9.65 0.92 7.13
CA HIS A 26 -10.71 -0.09 7.29
C HIS A 26 -12.13 0.48 7.18
N SER A 27 -12.28 1.76 6.84
CA SER A 27 -13.57 2.35 6.47
C SER A 27 -13.48 2.94 5.07
N PRO A 28 -14.40 2.61 4.16
CA PRO A 28 -14.47 3.28 2.87
C PRO A 28 -14.84 4.75 3.04
N VAL A 29 -14.55 5.54 2.00
CA VAL A 29 -15.08 6.91 1.87
C VAL A 29 -16.61 6.88 1.73
N PRO A 30 -17.33 7.97 2.11
CA PRO A 30 -18.79 7.99 2.15
C PRO A 30 -19.50 7.50 0.87
N GLU A 31 -18.94 7.83 -0.28
CA GLU A 31 -19.47 7.49 -1.60
C GLU A 31 -19.44 5.98 -1.89
N LEU A 32 -18.61 5.23 -1.16
CA LEU A 32 -18.40 3.80 -1.35
C LEU A 32 -18.94 2.95 -0.18
N HIS A 33 -19.60 3.56 0.80
CA HIS A 33 -20.15 2.86 1.98
C HIS A 33 -21.12 1.72 1.64
N SER A 34 -21.82 1.80 0.50
CA SER A 34 -22.77 0.78 0.06
C SER A 34 -22.12 -0.40 -0.67
N CYS A 35 -20.83 -0.30 -1.02
CA CYS A 35 -20.14 -1.35 -1.76
C CYS A 35 -19.65 -2.44 -0.79
N PRO A 36 -19.75 -3.73 -1.16
CA PRO A 36 -19.21 -4.82 -0.35
C PRO A 36 -17.69 -4.71 -0.20
N ILE A 37 -17.19 -4.97 1.00
CA ILE A 37 -15.76 -5.00 1.30
C ILE A 37 -15.29 -6.45 1.28
N GLU A 38 -14.41 -6.78 0.35
CA GLU A 38 -13.90 -8.15 0.21
C GLU A 38 -12.68 -8.40 1.09
N LEU A 39 -11.78 -7.42 1.17
CA LEU A 39 -10.51 -7.57 1.87
C LEU A 39 -10.08 -6.27 2.51
N ILE A 40 -9.69 -6.33 3.78
CA ILE A 40 -8.99 -5.27 4.50
C ILE A 40 -7.57 -5.75 4.81
N ILE A 41 -6.58 -4.92 4.49
CA ILE A 41 -5.19 -5.06 4.95
C ILE A 41 -4.83 -3.80 5.72
N ASP A 42 -4.69 -3.88 7.05
CA ASP A 42 -4.52 -2.68 7.87
C ASP A 42 -3.58 -2.93 9.07
N HIS A 43 -2.92 -1.88 9.55
CA HIS A 43 -2.09 -1.92 10.75
C HIS A 43 -2.56 -0.94 11.84
N HIS A 44 -3.69 -0.29 11.63
CA HIS A 44 -4.38 0.52 12.63
C HIS A 44 -5.33 -0.32 13.49
N VAL A 45 -5.82 0.28 14.58
CA VAL A 45 -6.89 -0.30 15.38
C VAL A 45 -8.17 -0.32 14.55
N LEU A 46 -8.77 -1.50 14.41
CA LEU A 46 -9.97 -1.71 13.63
C LEU A 46 -11.21 -1.19 14.39
N GLY A 47 -12.09 -0.47 13.67
CA GLY A 47 -13.42 -0.09 14.15
C GLY A 47 -14.51 -1.09 13.76
N GLU A 48 -15.73 -0.88 14.26
CA GLU A 48 -16.89 -1.77 14.03
C GLU A 48 -17.19 -2.02 12.55
N ARG A 49 -16.99 -1.02 11.69
CA ARG A 49 -17.22 -1.15 10.24
C ARG A 49 -16.31 -2.15 9.55
N SER A 50 -15.15 -2.47 10.13
CA SER A 50 -14.24 -3.48 9.58
C SER A 50 -14.88 -4.88 9.56
N LEU A 51 -15.86 -5.15 10.44
CA LEU A 51 -16.56 -6.43 10.53
C LEU A 51 -17.40 -6.75 9.29
N ALA A 52 -17.70 -5.76 8.46
CA ALA A 52 -18.41 -5.96 7.20
C ALA A 52 -17.53 -6.59 6.10
N ALA A 53 -16.22 -6.72 6.32
CA ALA A 53 -15.31 -7.29 5.34
C ALA A 53 -15.33 -8.83 5.33
N SER A 54 -15.34 -9.44 4.15
CA SER A 54 -15.25 -10.90 4.01
C SER A 54 -13.94 -11.45 4.60
N ARG A 55 -12.84 -10.70 4.46
CA ARG A 55 -11.50 -11.08 4.94
C ARG A 55 -10.78 -9.89 5.54
N ILE A 56 -10.08 -10.11 6.65
CA ILE A 56 -9.30 -9.08 7.33
C ILE A 56 -7.90 -9.63 7.61
N TYR A 57 -6.88 -8.89 7.19
CA TYR A 57 -5.49 -9.16 7.50
C TYR A 57 -4.91 -7.94 8.23
N ALA A 58 -4.85 -8.03 9.56
CA ALA A 58 -4.41 -6.92 10.39
C ALA A 58 -3.35 -7.33 11.42
N ASP A 59 -2.38 -6.44 11.63
CA ASP A 59 -1.35 -6.58 12.67
C ASP A 59 -0.92 -5.18 13.14
N ILE A 60 -1.41 -4.78 14.32
CA ILE A 60 -1.14 -3.46 14.92
C ILE A 60 0.31 -3.28 15.39
N ALA A 61 1.08 -4.37 15.49
CA ALA A 61 2.48 -4.30 15.89
C ALA A 61 3.40 -3.91 14.73
N VAL A 62 2.90 -3.98 13.49
CA VAL A 62 3.64 -3.67 12.27
C VAL A 62 3.63 -2.16 12.02
N GLY A 63 4.79 -1.62 11.64
CA GLY A 63 4.99 -0.18 11.47
C GLY A 63 4.52 0.38 10.12
N SER A 64 4.15 -0.47 9.16
CA SER A 64 3.67 -0.05 7.82
C SER A 64 2.73 -1.10 7.24
N CYS A 65 1.58 -0.70 6.71
CA CYS A 65 0.70 -1.60 5.97
C CYS A 65 1.40 -2.29 4.78
N ALA A 66 2.39 -1.65 4.15
CA ALA A 66 3.13 -2.25 3.05
C ALA A 66 3.92 -3.52 3.46
N THR A 67 4.28 -3.68 4.74
CA THR A 67 4.82 -4.93 5.27
C THR A 67 3.79 -6.05 5.20
N LEU A 68 2.52 -5.75 5.53
CA LEU A 68 1.41 -6.71 5.46
C LEU A 68 1.04 -7.04 4.02
N VAL A 69 0.94 -6.02 3.16
CA VAL A 69 0.75 -6.22 1.73
C VAL A 69 1.85 -7.11 1.18
N SER A 70 3.13 -6.83 1.45
CA SER A 70 4.27 -7.65 1.03
C SER A 70 4.12 -9.11 1.46
N LYS A 71 3.71 -9.38 2.71
CA LYS A 71 3.47 -10.75 3.17
C LYS A 71 2.34 -11.43 2.39
N TYR A 72 1.23 -10.72 2.20
CA TYR A 72 0.06 -11.24 1.50
C TYR A 72 0.36 -11.55 0.03
N VAL A 73 0.94 -10.58 -0.69
CA VAL A 73 1.22 -10.73 -2.13
C VAL A 73 2.51 -11.47 -2.41
N GLY A 74 3.47 -11.50 -1.48
CA GLY A 74 4.84 -11.96 -1.72
C GLY A 74 4.93 -13.45 -2.07
N HIS A 75 4.07 -14.27 -1.46
CA HIS A 75 3.95 -15.67 -1.85
C HIS A 75 3.51 -15.80 -3.32
N THR A 76 2.54 -15.00 -3.75
CA THR A 76 1.96 -15.07 -5.09
C THR A 76 2.85 -14.40 -6.16
N LEU A 77 3.41 -13.23 -5.86
CA LEU A 77 4.21 -12.46 -6.82
C LEU A 77 5.59 -13.08 -7.08
N PHE A 78 6.19 -13.74 -6.10
CA PHE A 78 7.57 -14.22 -6.22
C PHE A 78 7.70 -15.75 -6.24
N HIS A 79 6.76 -16.49 -5.64
CA HIS A 79 6.90 -17.95 -5.45
C HIS A 79 5.60 -18.74 -5.74
N SER A 80 4.67 -18.19 -6.55
CA SER A 80 3.43 -18.90 -6.89
C SER A 80 3.69 -20.16 -7.70
N ARG A 81 3.02 -21.25 -7.30
CA ARG A 81 2.82 -22.46 -8.11
C ARG A 81 1.61 -22.36 -9.04
N PHE A 82 0.74 -21.37 -8.83
CA PHE A 82 -0.41 -21.07 -9.66
C PHE A 82 0.02 -20.23 -10.87
N LYS A 83 -0.61 -20.49 -12.03
CA LYS A 83 -0.45 -19.66 -13.24
C LYS A 83 -0.70 -18.22 -12.87
N LYS A 84 0.30 -17.37 -13.10
CA LYS A 84 0.14 -15.93 -12.98
C LYS A 84 -0.46 -15.42 -14.27
N ASP A 85 -1.14 -14.29 -14.19
CA ASP A 85 -1.42 -13.53 -15.39
C ASP A 85 -0.08 -13.14 -16.06
N PRO A 86 0.08 -13.28 -17.38
CA PRO A 86 1.32 -12.97 -18.09
C PRO A 86 1.85 -11.55 -17.85
N LEU A 87 0.99 -10.59 -17.47
CA LEU A 87 1.40 -9.23 -17.11
C LEU A 87 2.20 -9.18 -15.79
N PHE A 88 2.02 -10.17 -14.92
CA PHE A 88 2.65 -10.26 -13.59
C PHE A 88 3.80 -11.28 -13.53
N GLU A 89 4.08 -11.96 -14.63
CA GLU A 89 5.22 -12.88 -14.77
C GLU A 89 6.60 -12.22 -14.98
N PRO A 90 6.73 -11.02 -15.61
CA PRO A 90 8.02 -10.45 -15.90
C PRO A 90 8.81 -10.18 -14.61
N LYS A 91 10.02 -10.76 -14.52
CA LYS A 91 10.93 -10.54 -13.39
C LYS A 91 11.21 -9.05 -13.15
N ALA A 92 11.18 -8.24 -14.20
CA ALA A 92 11.35 -6.79 -14.11
C ALA A 92 10.17 -6.13 -13.37
N PHE A 93 8.93 -6.52 -13.67
CA PHE A 93 7.73 -6.05 -12.98
C PHE A 93 7.77 -6.39 -11.49
N CYS A 94 8.02 -7.66 -11.15
CA CYS A 94 8.12 -8.10 -9.75
C CYS A 94 9.22 -7.34 -8.98
N ARG A 95 10.36 -7.03 -9.63
CA ARG A 95 11.41 -6.18 -9.04
C ARG A 95 10.95 -4.76 -8.79
N GLY A 96 10.20 -4.19 -9.74
CA GLY A 96 9.59 -2.87 -9.63
C GLY A 96 8.65 -2.81 -8.43
N VAL A 97 7.70 -3.74 -8.33
CA VAL A 97 6.77 -3.85 -7.20
C VAL A 97 7.52 -4.01 -5.87
N ALA A 98 8.54 -4.88 -5.82
CA ALA A 98 9.35 -5.03 -4.62
C ALA A 98 10.04 -3.72 -4.21
N GLY A 99 10.56 -2.97 -5.19
CA GLY A 99 11.16 -1.66 -4.97
C GLY A 99 10.16 -0.62 -4.46
N MET A 100 8.94 -0.62 -5.00
CA MET A 100 7.87 0.29 -4.56
C MET A 100 7.42 -0.01 -3.13
N LEU A 101 7.20 -1.29 -2.77
CA LEU A 101 6.76 -1.68 -1.42
C LEU A 101 7.79 -1.35 -0.34
N MET A 102 9.09 -1.30 -0.67
CA MET A 102 10.12 -0.87 0.29
C MET A 102 9.99 0.59 0.73
N VAL A 103 9.41 1.44 -0.12
CA VAL A 103 9.32 2.89 0.11
C VAL A 103 8.50 3.22 1.35
N PRO A 104 7.20 2.87 1.43
CA PRO A 104 6.37 3.14 2.61
C PRO A 104 6.95 2.52 3.88
N ILE A 105 7.45 1.28 3.83
CA ILE A 105 8.09 0.62 4.99
C ILE A 105 9.21 1.48 5.58
N VAL A 106 10.08 2.06 4.74
CA VAL A 106 11.17 2.93 5.23
C VAL A 106 10.67 4.28 5.74
N VAL A 107 9.63 4.83 5.11
CA VAL A 107 9.06 6.13 5.47
C VAL A 107 8.33 6.04 6.82
N ASP A 108 7.40 5.11 6.95
CA ASP A 108 6.49 4.98 8.11
C ASP A 108 7.27 4.58 9.36
N THR A 109 8.20 3.63 9.21
CA THR A 109 9.07 3.19 10.32
C THR A 109 10.19 4.16 10.66
N LYS A 110 10.32 5.28 9.93
CA LYS A 110 11.46 6.22 9.98
C LYS A 110 12.82 5.51 9.85
N ASN A 111 12.92 4.58 8.89
CA ASN A 111 14.07 3.69 8.69
C ASN A 111 14.37 2.87 9.96
N PHE A 112 13.34 2.18 10.44
CA PHE A 112 13.38 1.32 11.60
C PHE A 112 13.76 1.97 12.93
N LYS A 113 13.46 3.26 13.10
CA LYS A 113 13.75 4.06 14.30
C LYS A 113 12.52 4.32 15.19
N LYS A 114 11.30 4.14 14.67
CA LYS A 114 10.03 4.24 15.41
C LYS A 114 9.39 2.86 15.55
N VAL A 115 8.10 2.79 15.94
CA VAL A 115 7.28 1.56 15.99
C VAL A 115 7.65 0.64 14.83
N THR A 116 8.41 -0.41 15.15
CA THR A 116 8.92 -1.37 14.19
C THR A 116 8.87 -2.74 14.79
N SER A 117 8.21 -3.64 14.08
CA SER A 117 8.27 -5.05 14.37
C SER A 117 9.54 -5.67 13.77
N HIS A 118 9.90 -6.86 14.28
CA HIS A 118 10.85 -7.73 13.58
C HIS A 118 10.35 -8.11 12.17
N PHE A 119 9.03 -8.09 11.93
CA PHE A 119 8.46 -8.35 10.62
C PHE A 119 8.79 -7.26 9.60
N ASP A 120 8.73 -5.98 9.96
CA ASP A 120 9.07 -4.87 9.07
C ASP A 120 10.50 -5.00 8.55
N ARG A 121 11.45 -5.31 9.45
CA ARG A 121 12.85 -5.54 9.09
C ARG A 121 13.02 -6.79 8.22
N GLY A 122 12.31 -7.87 8.56
CA GLY A 122 12.34 -9.13 7.83
C GLY A 122 11.87 -8.95 6.38
N GLU A 123 10.68 -8.40 6.20
CA GLU A 123 10.08 -8.16 4.89
C GLU A 123 10.88 -7.15 4.08
N PHE A 124 11.32 -6.04 4.68
CA PHE A 124 12.18 -5.09 3.98
C PHE A 124 13.45 -5.74 3.41
N ASN A 125 14.10 -6.61 4.19
CA ASN A 125 15.30 -7.30 3.73
C ASN A 125 15.00 -8.27 2.58
N LYS A 126 13.85 -8.95 2.59
CA LYS A 126 13.40 -9.79 1.47
C LYS A 126 13.16 -8.95 0.22
N LEU A 127 12.39 -7.87 0.33
CA LEU A 127 12.08 -6.97 -0.79
C LEU A 127 13.35 -6.34 -1.38
N LYS A 128 14.28 -5.89 -0.54
CA LYS A 128 15.57 -5.34 -0.98
C LYS A 128 16.38 -6.33 -1.82
N LYS A 129 16.42 -7.61 -1.41
CA LYS A 129 17.08 -8.68 -2.16
C LYS A 129 16.39 -8.89 -3.51
N LEU A 130 15.06 -8.99 -3.50
CA LEU A 130 14.25 -9.18 -4.72
C LEU A 130 14.44 -8.02 -5.70
N ALA A 131 14.33 -6.79 -5.25
CA ALA A 131 14.51 -5.57 -6.03
C ALA A 131 15.97 -5.31 -6.47
N LYS A 132 16.94 -6.09 -5.95
CA LYS A 132 18.38 -5.91 -6.19
C LYS A 132 18.89 -4.50 -5.85
N VAL A 133 18.37 -3.90 -4.78
CA VAL A 133 18.70 -2.53 -4.37
C VAL A 133 19.84 -2.52 -3.34
N LYS A 134 20.91 -1.76 -3.62
CA LYS A 134 22.00 -1.53 -2.67
C LYS A 134 21.57 -0.59 -1.54
N ARG A 135 22.13 -0.76 -0.34
CA ARG A 135 21.82 0.05 0.86
C ARG A 135 21.99 1.56 0.62
N GLY A 136 23.01 1.97 -0.12
CA GLY A 136 23.24 3.38 -0.47
C GLY A 136 22.10 4.00 -1.26
N LYS A 137 21.46 3.23 -2.16
CA LYS A 137 20.32 3.68 -2.96
C LYS A 137 19.07 3.90 -2.10
N VAL A 138 18.83 3.03 -1.11
CA VAL A 138 17.75 3.21 -0.12
C VAL A 138 17.94 4.51 0.67
N ASN A 139 19.15 4.77 1.15
CA ASN A 139 19.45 5.99 1.90
C ASN A 139 19.30 7.27 1.05
N LYS A 140 19.64 7.20 -0.24
CA LYS A 140 19.44 8.29 -1.20
C LYS A 140 17.94 8.55 -1.40
N MET A 141 17.19 7.51 -1.76
CA MET A 141 15.73 7.54 -1.92
C MET A 141 15.02 8.15 -0.72
N ARG A 142 15.38 7.76 0.50
CA ARG A 142 14.81 8.34 1.73
C ARG A 142 15.06 9.85 1.84
N ARG A 143 16.27 10.31 1.53
CA ARG A 143 16.60 11.74 1.58
C ARG A 143 15.80 12.53 0.56
N GLU A 144 15.65 11.98 -0.65
CA GLU A 144 14.87 12.58 -1.73
C GLU A 144 13.39 12.66 -1.36
N ILE A 145 12.80 11.58 -0.84
CA ILE A 145 11.40 11.59 -0.37
C ILE A 145 11.20 12.58 0.77
N LYS A 146 12.11 12.62 1.75
CA LYS A 146 12.01 13.59 2.85
C LYS A 146 12.05 15.02 2.32
N ARG A 147 12.94 15.31 1.36
CA ARG A 147 13.03 16.63 0.72
C ARG A 147 11.73 16.97 -0.03
N ALA A 148 11.20 16.04 -0.82
CA ALA A 148 9.96 16.23 -1.56
C ALA A 148 8.75 16.47 -0.63
N ARG A 149 8.70 15.80 0.53
CA ARG A 149 7.64 16.00 1.53
C ARG A 149 7.68 17.36 2.25
N MET A 150 8.81 18.07 2.21
CA MET A 150 8.96 19.39 2.84
C MET A 150 8.80 20.53 1.83
N ASN A 151 8.39 20.22 0.58
CA ASN A 151 8.24 21.19 -0.49
C ASN A 151 6.87 21.86 -0.44
N ASP A 152 6.58 22.51 0.69
CA ASP A 152 5.29 23.12 1.00
C ASP A 152 5.30 24.64 0.87
N GLU A 153 6.45 25.23 0.50
CA GLU A 153 6.69 26.68 0.51
C GLU A 153 5.73 27.47 -0.42
N GLU A 154 5.26 26.83 -1.49
CA GLU A 154 4.32 27.43 -2.46
C GLU A 154 2.88 26.93 -2.28
N LEU A 155 2.61 26.09 -1.27
CA LEU A 155 1.28 25.51 -1.07
C LEU A 155 0.48 26.34 -0.07
N GLU A 156 -0.81 26.51 -0.35
CA GLU A 156 -1.74 27.14 0.59
C GLU A 156 -1.86 26.31 1.88
N THR A 157 -2.01 26.99 3.02
CA THR A 157 -2.13 26.36 4.34
C THR A 157 -3.23 25.30 4.40
N GLU A 158 -4.35 25.52 3.72
CA GLU A 158 -5.46 24.55 3.65
C GLU A 158 -5.03 23.23 3.00
N ILE A 159 -4.20 23.30 1.96
CA ILE A 159 -3.65 22.12 1.27
C ILE A 159 -2.62 21.42 2.17
N ILE A 160 -1.84 22.18 2.93
CA ILE A 160 -0.84 21.63 3.87
C ILE A 160 -1.53 20.86 5.00
N ILE A 161 -2.64 21.38 5.55
CA ILE A 161 -3.40 20.74 6.65
C ILE A 161 -4.08 19.44 6.21
N GLN A 162 -4.39 19.28 4.92
CA GLN A 162 -4.99 18.06 4.37
C GLN A 162 -3.99 16.92 4.11
N LYS A 163 -2.68 17.14 4.28
CA LYS A 163 -1.61 16.14 4.10
C LYS A 163 -1.38 15.26 5.33
#